data_AF-A0A418QF46-F1
#
_entry.id   AF-A0A418QF46-F1
#
_cell.length_a   1.000
_cell.length_b   1.000
_cell.length_c   1.000
_cell.angle_alpha   90.00
_cell.angle_beta   90.00
_cell.angle_gamma   90.00
#
_symmetry.space_group_name_H-M   'P 1'
#
loop_
_entity.id
_entity.type
_entity.pdbx_description
1 polymer ?
#
loop_
_entity_poly.entity_id
_entity_poly.type
_entity_poly.pdbx_seq_one_letter_code
_entity_poly.pdbx_strand_id
1 'polypeptide(L)'
;MTDLPGDPAELPDSSALEAASPELARALDALGGQLVWRIGKDEASDDVVVRLGFASATPRFAHLPRLRSAGDAELQAALAEKRVVIEWVD
;
A
#
# COMPACT_ATOMS: atom_id res chain seq x y z
N MET A 1 -34.13 -15.06 10.39
CA MET A 1 -33.03 -14.27 10.98
C MET A 1 -31.80 -14.63 10.17
N THR A 2 -31.74 -14.09 8.96
CA THR A 2 -30.69 -14.38 7.98
C THR A 2 -29.57 -13.41 8.27
N ASP A 3 -28.45 -13.94 8.74
CA ASP A 3 -27.22 -13.19 8.96
C ASP A 3 -26.75 -12.62 7.61
N LEU A 4 -26.67 -11.29 7.53
CA LEU A 4 -26.18 -10.58 6.35
C LEU A 4 -24.64 -10.74 6.33
N PRO A 5 -24.01 -11.10 5.19
CA PRO A 5 -22.55 -11.18 5.12
C PRO A 5 -21.94 -9.80 5.36
N GLY A 6 -20.93 -9.77 6.24
CA GLY A 6 -20.22 -8.55 6.67
C GLY A 6 -19.70 -7.73 5.50
N ASP A 7 -19.72 -6.42 5.70
CA ASP A 7 -19.32 -5.39 4.75
C ASP A 7 -17.84 -5.55 4.34
N PRO A 8 -17.49 -5.55 3.04
CA PRO A 8 -16.12 -5.74 2.58
C PRO A 8 -15.19 -4.54 2.83
N ALA A 9 -15.66 -3.48 3.51
CA ALA A 9 -14.89 -2.26 3.76
C ALA A 9 -14.32 -2.12 5.19
N GLU A 10 -14.53 -3.09 6.08
CA GLU A 10 -13.77 -3.15 7.34
C GLU A 10 -12.34 -3.59 7.02
N LEU A 11 -11.48 -2.59 6.76
CA LEU A 11 -10.05 -2.77 6.79
C LEU A 11 -9.69 -3.50 8.10
N PRO A 12 -8.93 -4.61 8.05
CA PRO A 12 -8.62 -5.36 9.25
C PRO A 12 -7.99 -4.43 10.29
N ASP A 13 -8.51 -4.47 11.52
CA ASP A 13 -7.88 -3.80 12.65
C ASP A 13 -6.39 -4.14 12.66
N SER A 14 -5.50 -3.14 12.68
CA SER A 14 -4.05 -3.36 12.71
C SER A 14 -3.61 -4.26 13.89
N SER A 15 -4.41 -4.37 14.94
CA SER A 15 -4.20 -5.30 16.05
C SER A 15 -4.32 -6.79 15.64
N ALA A 16 -5.09 -7.10 14.60
CA ALA A 16 -5.20 -8.45 14.04
C ALA A 16 -3.93 -8.88 13.27
N LEU A 17 -3.21 -7.92 12.68
CA LEU A 17 -1.88 -8.14 12.08
C LEU A 17 -0.81 -8.34 13.16
N GLU A 18 -0.91 -7.67 14.32
CA GLU A 18 -0.04 -7.94 15.48
C GLU A 18 -0.33 -9.31 16.12
N ALA A 19 -1.57 -9.80 16.01
CA ALA A 19 -1.96 -11.16 16.41
C ALA A 19 -1.56 -12.24 15.38
N ALA A 20 -0.93 -11.87 14.26
CA ALA A 20 -0.40 -12.84 13.30
C ALA A 20 0.58 -13.79 13.99
N SER A 21 0.53 -15.07 13.63
CA SER A 21 1.53 -16.02 14.11
C SER A 21 2.93 -15.49 13.75
N PRO A 22 3.95 -15.71 14.59
CA PRO A 22 5.31 -15.24 14.30
C PRO A 22 5.86 -15.78 12.96
N GLU A 23 5.33 -16.90 12.50
CA GLU A 23 5.61 -17.46 11.17
C GLU A 23 4.98 -16.62 10.05
N LEU A 24 3.72 -16.21 10.19
CA LEU A 24 3.05 -15.33 9.24
C LEU A 24 3.73 -13.96 9.17
N ALA A 25 4.11 -13.39 10.31
CA ALA A 25 4.84 -12.13 10.35
C ALA A 25 6.17 -12.22 9.57
N ARG A 26 6.92 -13.32 9.75
CA ARG A 26 8.16 -13.58 8.98
C ARG A 26 7.90 -13.79 7.49
N ALA A 27 6.81 -14.48 7.13
CA ALA A 27 6.45 -14.70 5.74
C ALA A 27 6.06 -13.38 5.05
N LEU A 28 5.33 -12.50 5.74
CA LEU A 28 4.97 -11.17 5.24
C LEU A 28 6.18 -10.25 5.11
N ASP A 29 7.12 -10.29 6.06
CA ASP A 29 8.38 -9.52 5.97
C ASP A 29 9.24 -10.00 4.80
N ALA A 30 9.39 -11.33 4.64
CA ALA A 30 10.08 -11.93 3.51
C ALA A 30 9.42 -11.59 2.17
N LEU A 31 8.08 -11.56 2.13
CA LEU A 31 7.32 -11.13 0.96
C LEU A 31 7.56 -9.64 0.67
N GLY A 32 7.47 -8.78 1.69
CA GLY A 32 7.68 -7.34 1.57
C GLY A 32 9.05 -6.98 0.98
N GLY A 33 10.09 -7.74 1.33
CA GLY A 33 11.44 -7.62 0.77
C GLY A 33 11.58 -8.05 -0.71
N GLN A 34 10.61 -8.78 -1.25
CA GLN A 34 10.57 -9.20 -2.67
C GLN A 34 9.68 -8.31 -3.53
N LEU A 35 8.90 -7.42 -2.92
CA LEU A 35 8.07 -6.45 -3.62
C LEU A 35 8.89 -5.25 -4.08
N VAL A 36 8.49 -4.70 -5.22
CA VAL A 36 8.96 -3.42 -5.74
C VAL A 36 8.07 -2.34 -5.16
N TRP A 37 8.68 -1.35 -4.50
CA TRP A 37 8.00 -0.21 -3.89
C TRP A 37 8.36 1.05 -4.65
N ARG A 38 7.34 1.84 -5.02
CA ARG A 38 7.52 3.19 -5.57
C ARG A 38 6.59 4.14 -4.85
N ILE A 39 7.17 5.19 -4.27
CA ILE A 39 6.44 6.21 -3.52
C ILE A 39 6.67 7.55 -4.19
N GLY A 40 5.60 8.31 -4.35
CA GLY A 40 5.69 9.69 -4.81
C GLY A 40 4.34 10.36 -4.85
N LYS A 41 4.34 11.66 -5.12
CA LYS A 41 3.13 12.48 -5.19
C LYS A 41 2.53 12.40 -6.59
N ASP A 42 1.21 12.27 -6.67
CA ASP A 42 0.52 12.35 -7.95
C ASP A 42 0.75 13.73 -8.61
N GLU A 43 0.72 13.80 -9.95
CA GLU A 43 0.93 15.06 -10.65
C GLU A 43 -0.31 15.96 -10.66
N ALA A 44 -1.49 15.35 -10.73
CA ALA A 44 -2.78 16.02 -10.83
C ALA A 44 -3.44 16.25 -9.47
N SER A 45 -3.10 15.43 -8.47
CA SER A 45 -3.58 15.53 -7.09
C SER A 45 -2.46 15.91 -6.11
N ASP A 46 -2.86 16.25 -4.89
CA ASP A 46 -1.94 16.35 -3.76
C ASP A 46 -1.66 15.01 -3.07
N ASP A 47 -2.31 13.94 -3.52
CA ASP A 47 -2.20 12.59 -2.94
C ASP A 47 -0.80 12.00 -3.07
N VAL A 48 -0.40 11.25 -2.06
CA VAL A 48 0.83 10.47 -2.07
C VAL A 48 0.49 9.04 -2.43
N VAL A 49 1.02 8.58 -3.56
CA VAL A 49 0.76 7.27 -4.12
C VAL A 49 1.90 6.32 -3.77
N VAL A 50 1.54 5.14 -3.24
CA VAL A 50 2.44 4.04 -2.94
C VAL A 50 2.10 2.87 -3.87
N ARG A 51 2.96 2.62 -4.86
CA ARG A 51 2.82 1.51 -5.80
C ARG A 51 3.63 0.31 -5.35
N LEU A 52 2.96 -0.83 -5.31
CA LEU A 52 3.48 -2.11 -4.84
C LEU A 52 3.29 -3.15 -5.93
N GLY A 53 4.24 -4.05 -6.12
CA GLY A 53 4.08 -5.15 -7.07
C GLY A 53 5.21 -6.15 -6.98
N PHE A 54 5.03 -7.35 -7.52
CA PHE A 54 6.11 -8.32 -7.59
C PHE A 54 7.24 -7.81 -8.49
N ALA A 55 8.47 -8.29 -8.27
CA ALA A 55 9.59 -7.98 -9.16
C ALA A 55 9.31 -8.35 -10.64
N SER A 56 8.47 -9.35 -10.89
CA SER A 56 8.00 -9.70 -12.25
C SER A 56 7.16 -8.61 -12.91
N ALA A 57 6.48 -7.77 -12.13
CA ALA A 57 5.63 -6.68 -12.61
C ALA A 57 6.43 -5.42 -12.99
N THR A 58 7.75 -5.40 -12.75
CA THR A 58 8.63 -4.23 -13.01
C THR A 58 8.40 -3.54 -14.37
N PRO A 59 8.21 -4.25 -15.50
CA PRO A 59 7.95 -3.60 -16.79
C PRO A 59 6.69 -2.73 -16.80
N ARG A 60 5.66 -3.10 -16.03
CA ARG A 60 4.38 -2.39 -15.98
C ARG A 60 4.48 -1.07 -15.22
N PHE A 61 5.33 -0.98 -14.20
CA PHE A 61 5.61 0.29 -13.50
C PHE A 61 6.08 1.40 -14.44
N ALA A 62 6.84 1.06 -15.50
CA ALA A 62 7.34 2.04 -16.47
C ALA A 62 6.24 2.65 -17.35
N HIS A 63 5.07 2.01 -17.44
CA HIS A 63 3.93 2.46 -18.23
C HIS A 63 2.93 3.27 -17.40
N LEU A 64 3.10 3.35 -16.09
CA LEU A 64 2.24 4.14 -15.21
C LEU A 64 2.61 5.63 -15.22
N PRO A 65 1.67 6.54 -14.94
CA PRO A 65 1.94 7.97 -14.80
C PRO A 65 3.08 8.23 -13.82
N ARG A 66 3.96 9.17 -14.14
CA ARG A 66 5.10 9.48 -13.26
C ARG A 66 4.61 10.10 -11.97
N LEU A 67 5.24 9.71 -10.87
CA LEU A 67 5.04 10.37 -9.58
C LEU A 67 6.14 11.40 -9.38
N ARG A 68 5.78 12.55 -8.83
CA ARG A 68 6.76 13.54 -8.36
C ARG A 68 7.44 13.00 -7.11
N SER A 69 8.69 13.39 -6.90
CA SER A 69 9.39 13.09 -5.66
C SER A 69 8.62 13.72 -4.49
N ALA A 70 8.27 12.90 -3.51
CA ALA A 70 7.71 13.34 -2.24
C ALA A 70 8.78 13.15 -1.15
N GLY A 71 8.96 14.15 -0.31
CA GLY A 71 9.84 14.04 0.86
C GLY A 71 9.14 13.37 2.05
N ASP A 72 9.91 12.96 3.06
CA ASP A 72 9.37 12.32 4.27
C ASP A 72 8.31 13.19 4.97
N ALA A 73 8.54 14.51 5.06
CA ALA A 73 7.58 15.43 5.68
C ALA A 73 6.23 15.48 4.94
N GLU A 74 6.25 15.44 3.61
CA GLU A 74 5.04 15.41 2.79
C GLU A 74 4.31 14.08 2.92
N LEU A 75 5.05 12.97 2.99
CA LEU A 75 4.48 11.64 3.25
C LEU A 75 3.79 11.59 4.62
N GLN A 76 4.44 12.12 5.67
CA GLN A 76 3.85 12.17 7.01
C GLN A 76 2.59 13.04 7.04
N ALA A 77 2.59 14.20 6.35
CA ALA A 77 1.40 15.04 6.22
C ALA A 77 0.27 14.31 5.48
N ALA A 78 0.58 13.64 4.37
CA ALA A 78 -0.40 12.86 3.63
C ALA A 78 -0.98 11.69 4.45
N LEU A 79 -0.16 11.03 5.27
CA LEU A 79 -0.63 10.00 6.20
C LEU A 79 -1.60 10.57 7.24
N ALA A 80 -1.24 11.70 7.87
CA ALA A 80 -2.08 12.36 8.85
C ALA A 80 -3.43 12.82 8.25
N GLU A 81 -3.40 13.27 7.01
CA GLU A 81 -4.56 13.78 6.27
C GLU A 81 -5.34 12.68 5.53
N LYS A 82 -4.93 11.41 5.63
CA LYS A 82 -5.53 10.26 4.92
C LYS A 82 -5.56 10.41 3.38
N ARG A 83 -4.53 11.05 2.83
CA ARG A 83 -4.32 11.28 1.39
C ARG A 83 -3.25 10.35 0.81
N VAL A 84 -3.10 9.17 1.39
CA VAL A 84 -2.21 8.12 0.87
C VAL A 84 -3.05 7.12 0.10
N VAL A 85 -2.67 6.90 -1.16
CA VAL A 85 -3.31 5.94 -2.06
C VAL A 85 -2.34 4.78 -2.28
N ILE A 86 -2.79 3.55 -1.98
CA ILE A 86 -2.00 2.34 -2.21
C ILE A 86 -2.49 1.68 -3.49
N GLU A 87 -1.58 1.47 -4.44
CA GLU A 87 -1.86 0.86 -5.73
C GLU A 87 -1.10 -0.46 -5.87
N TRP A 88 -1.82 -1.54 -6.19
CA TRP A 88 -1.20 -2.81 -6.58
C TRP A 88 -0.95 -2.84 -8.09
N VAL A 89 0.29 -3.13 -8.46
CA VAL A 89 0.76 -3.31 -9.83
C VAL A 89 0.98 -4.80 -10.03
N ASP A 90 0.02 -5.43 -10.72
CA ASP A 90 0.17 -6.79 -11.24
C ASP A 90 1.22 -6.83 -12.34
#